data_AF-A0A1H9WYF6-F1
#
_entry.id   AF-A0A1H9WYF6-F1
#
_cell.length_a   1.000
_cell.length_b   1.000
_cell.length_c   1.000
_cell.angle_alpha   90.00
_cell.angle_beta   90.00
_cell.angle_gamma   90.00
#
_symmetry.space_group_name_H-M   'P 1'
#
loop_
_entity.id
_entity.type
_entity.pdbx_description
1 polymer ?
#
loop_
_entity_poly.entity_id
_entity_poly.type
_entity_poly.pdbx_seq_one_letter_code
_entity_poly.pdbx_strand_id
1 'polypeptide(L)' 'MVDYRTRLDFIILDELGYLPLEKAGGQLLSHLISRLYERTPIIVTTNLAFGE' A
#
# COMPACT_ATOMS: atom_id res chain seq x y z
N MET A 1 -11.85 27.93 11.12
CA MET A 1 -10.57 27.48 10.55
C MET A 1 -10.68 25.97 10.42
N VAL A 2 -10.95 25.46 9.22
CA VAL A 2 -11.09 24.01 9.00
C VAL A 2 -9.69 23.43 8.98
N ASP A 3 -9.39 22.56 9.94
CA ASP A 3 -8.14 21.85 10.03
C ASP A 3 -8.14 20.77 8.94
N TYR A 4 -7.50 21.03 7.80
CA TYR A 4 -7.36 20.08 6.69
C TYR A 4 -6.34 19.00 7.03
N ARG A 5 -6.38 18.42 8.24
CA ARG A 5 -5.63 17.19 8.53
C ARG A 5 -6.04 16.19 7.46
N THR A 6 -5.16 15.98 6.50
CA THR A 6 -5.28 14.99 5.43
C THR A 6 -5.23 13.62 6.09
N ARG A 7 -6.31 13.26 6.81
CA ARG A 7 -6.57 11.88 7.15
C ARG A 7 -6.72 11.22 5.80
N LEU A 8 -5.72 10.42 5.43
CA LEU A 8 -5.85 9.50 4.32
C LEU A 8 -6.98 8.55 4.72
N ASP A 9 -8.18 8.83 4.24
CA ASP A 9 -9.36 8.02 4.54
C ASP A 9 -9.20 6.61 3.97
N PHE A 10 -8.42 6.46 2.89
CA PHE A 10 -7.94 5.21 2.33
C PHE A 10 -6.74 5.43 1.40
N ILE A 11 -6.06 4.34 1.05
CA ILE A 11 -4.95 4.31 0.08
C ILE A 11 -5.29 3.30 -1.02
N ILE A 12 -4.99 3.63 -2.27
CA ILE A 12 -5.09 2.70 -3.41
C ILE A 12 -3.69 2.37 -3.88
N LEU A 13 -3.39 1.08 -3.98
CA LEU A 13 -2.20 0.54 -4.66
C LEU A 13 -2.69 -0.18 -5.92
N ASP A 14 -2.32 0.32 -7.08
CA ASP A 14 -2.77 -0.20 -8.37
C ASP A 14 -1.63 -0.97 -9.08
N GLU A 15 -2.00 -2.02 -9.82
CA GLU A 15 -1.12 -2.86 -10.66
C GLU A 15 0.11 -3.46 -9.96
N LEU A 16 -0.02 -3.85 -8.68
CA LEU A 16 1.07 -4.53 -7.98
C LEU A 16 1.46 -5.84 -8.70
N GLY A 17 2.77 -6.04 -8.84
CA GLY A 17 3.36 -7.24 -9.44
C GLY A 17 3.56 -7.22 -10.95
N TYR A 18 3.26 -6.12 -11.64
CA TYR A 18 3.60 -5.98 -13.06
C TYR A 18 5.10 -5.77 -13.29
N LEU A 19 5.75 -4.92 -12.49
CA LEU A 19 7.19 -4.70 -12.51
C LEU A 19 7.87 -5.42 -11.32
N PRO A 20 9.00 -6.12 -11.56
CA PRO A 20 9.76 -6.70 -10.47
C PRO A 20 10.28 -5.57 -9.58
N LEU A 21 9.83 -5.57 -8.33
CA LEU A 21 10.40 -4.70 -7.30
C LEU A 21 11.79 -5.21 -6.95
N GLU A 22 12.78 -4.32 -6.93
CA GLU A 22 14.04 -4.63 -6.29
C GLU A 22 13.80 -5.02 -4.82
N LYS A 23 14.67 -5.86 -4.25
CA LYS A 23 14.51 -6.36 -2.87
C LYS A 23 14.27 -5.25 -1.85
N ALA A 24 14.95 -4.11 -2.02
CA ALA A 24 14.75 -2.93 -1.17
C ALA A 24 13.36 -2.30 -1.34
N GLY A 25 12.82 -2.27 -2.57
CA GLY A 25 11.47 -1.79 -2.86
C GLY A 25 10.39 -2.64 -2.20
N GLY A 26 10.52 -3.97 -2.27
CA GLY A 26 9.60 -4.89 -1.59
C GLY A 26 9.60 -4.72 -0.07
N GLN A 27 10.78 -4.50 0.53
CA GLN A 27 10.91 -4.22 1.96
C GLN A 27 10.24 -2.89 2.36
N LEU A 28 10.39 -1.84 1.55
CA LEU A 28 9.74 -0.55 1.80
C LEU A 28 8.22 -0.65 1.70
N LEU A 29 7.71 -1.37 0.69
CA LEU A 29 6.26 -1.60 0.52
C LEU A 29 5.70 -2.39 1.71
N SER A 30 6.38 -3.46 2.13
CA SER A 30 5.99 -4.24 3.31
C SER A 30 6.01 -3.38 4.58
N HIS A 31 7.02 -2.54 4.75
CA HIS A 31 7.12 -1.61 5.88
C HIS A 31 5.97 -0.59 5.87
N LEU A 32 5.62 -0.04 4.71
CA LEU A 32 4.51 0.89 4.55
C LEU A 32 3.18 0.22 4.89
N ILE A 33 2.88 -0.95 4.31
CA ILE A 33 1.65 -1.71 4.59
C ILE A 33 1.55 -2.04 6.07
N SER A 34 2.65 -2.44 6.71
CA SER A 34 2.68 -2.73 8.16
C SER A 34 2.34 -1.51 9.02
N ARG A 35 2.71 -0.29 8.59
CA ARG A 35 2.35 0.95 9.31
C ARG A 35 0.89 1.35 9.13
N LEU A 36 0.29 0.95 8.02
CA LEU A 36 -1.09 1.27 7.65
C LEU A 36 -2.09 0.21 8.14
N TYR A 37 -1.61 -1.02 8.40
CA TYR A 37 -2.39 -2.11 8.93
C TYR A 37 -3.16 -1.68 10.19
N GLU A 38 -4.44 -2.03 10.25
CA GLU A 38 -5.42 -1.65 11.30
C GLU A 38 -5.67 -0.14 11.49
N ARG A 39 -5.01 0.74 10.73
CA ARG A 39 -5.12 2.21 10.87
C ARG A 39 -5.79 2.87 9.67
N THR A 40 -5.54 2.36 8.49
CA THR A 40 -5.95 2.98 7.22
C THR A 40 -6.39 1.88 6.25
N PRO A 41 -7.61 1.98 5.68
CA PRO A 41 -8.05 1.08 4.62
C PRO A 41 -7.11 1.14 3.42
N ILE A 42 -6.74 -0.02 2.89
CA ILE A 42 -5.91 -0.15 1.69
C ILE A 42 -6.69 -0.96 0.66
N ILE A 43 -6.89 -0.39 -0.53
CA ILE A 43 -7.40 -1.10 -1.70
C ILE A 43 -6.20 -1.46 -2.55
N VAL A 44 -6.10 -2.74 -2.93
CA VAL A 44 -5.00 -3.25 -3.74
C VAL A 44 -5.56 -3.87 -5.01
N THR A 45 -5.04 -3.47 -6.16
CA THR A 45 -5.16 -4.23 -7.40
C THR A 45 -3.79 -4.86 -7.70
N THR A 46 -3.80 -6.13 -8.07
CA THR A 46 -2.60 -6.92 -8.28
C THR A 46 -2.87 -7.91 -9.40
N ASN A 47 -1.85 -8.14 -10.21
CA ASN A 47 -1.86 -9.21 -11.21
C ASN A 47 -1.32 -10.54 -10.64
N LEU A 48 -0.82 -10.52 -9.40
CA LEU A 48 -0.31 -11.70 -8.69
C LEU A 48 -1.43 -12.45 -7.98
N ALA A 49 -1.34 -13.77 -7.98
CA ALA A 49 -2.19 -14.61 -7.15
C ALA A 49 -1.77 -14.54 -5.68
N PHE A 50 -2.72 -14.74 -4.76
CA PHE A 50 -2.38 -14.85 -3.34
C PHE A 50 -1.52 -16.09 -3.09
N GLY A 51 -0.35 -15.90 -2.46
CA GLY A 51 0.56 -16.99 -2.09
C GLY A 51 1.76 -17.19 -3.02
N GLU A 52 1.94 -16.34 -4.04
CA GLU A 52 3.21 -16.20 -4.77
C GLU A 52 4.25 -15.32 -4.04
#